data_AF-A0A511B1S4-F1
#
_entry.id   AF-A0A511B1S4-F1
#
_cell.length_a   1.000
_cell.length_b   1.000
_cell.length_c   1.000
_cell.angle_alpha   90.00
_cell.angle_beta   90.00
_cell.angle_gamma   90.00
#
_symmetry.space_group_name_H-M   'P 1'
#
loop_
_entity.id
_entity.type
_entity.pdbx_description
1 polymer ?
#
loop_
_entity_poly.entity_id
_entity_poly.type
_entity_poly.pdbx_seq_one_letter_code
_entity_poly.pdbx_strand_id
1 'polypeptide(L)' 'MKDASFPWVDRAGEPVACAEKVKVLRENDAELRQALQDAFEDGVLMGVTPASMRATFEDMLSSLIDPTQEGRS' A
#
# COMPACT_ATOMS: atom_id res chain seq x y z
N MET A 1 -13.27 -3.34 -17.75
CA MET A 1 -11.88 -2.83 -17.69
C MET A 1 -11.75 -2.19 -16.31
N LYS A 2 -10.92 -2.63 -15.38
CA LYS A 2 -9.55 -3.13 -15.49
C LYS A 2 -9.34 -4.18 -14.40
N ASP A 3 -9.20 -5.45 -14.78
CA ASP A 3 -8.36 -6.35 -14.01
C ASP A 3 -6.95 -5.80 -14.12
N ALA A 4 -6.61 -4.86 -13.24
CA ALA A 4 -5.24 -4.43 -13.10
C ALA A 4 -4.46 -5.68 -12.70
N SER A 5 -3.73 -6.24 -13.66
CA SER A 5 -2.68 -7.21 -13.40
C SER A 5 -1.84 -6.66 -12.27
N PHE A 6 -1.99 -7.21 -11.07
CA PHE A 6 -1.26 -6.75 -9.90
C PHE A 6 0.18 -7.22 -10.06
N PRO A 7 1.17 -6.32 -10.08
CA PRO A 7 2.56 -6.63 -10.39
C PRO A 7 3.30 -7.13 -9.14
N TRP A 8 2.65 -7.88 -8.26
CA TRP A 8 3.35 -8.44 -7.10
C TRP A 8 4.28 -9.54 -7.60
N VAL A 9 5.57 -9.25 -7.54
CA VAL A 9 6.64 -10.17 -7.86
C VAL A 9 7.25 -10.73 -6.58
N ASP A 10 7.72 -11.96 -6.65
CA ASP A 10 8.48 -12.58 -5.58
C ASP A 10 9.96 -12.14 -5.62
N ARG A 11 10.80 -12.76 -4.78
CA ARG A 11 12.24 -12.44 -4.70
C ARG A 11 13.02 -12.77 -5.97
N ALA A 12 12.49 -13.63 -6.84
CA ALA A 12 13.09 -13.96 -8.13
C ALA A 12 12.62 -13.00 -9.24
N GLY A 13 11.72 -12.06 -8.93
CA GLY A 13 11.11 -11.17 -9.92
C GLY A 13 9.96 -11.81 -10.68
N GLU A 14 9.53 -13.01 -10.29
CA GLU A 14 8.44 -13.74 -10.93
C GLU A 14 7.09 -13.38 -10.29
N PRO A 15 5.98 -13.38 -11.04
CA PRO A 15 4.67 -13.09 -10.46
C PRO A 15 4.32 -14.04 -9.32
N VAL A 16 3.79 -13.50 -8.21
CA VAL A 16 3.32 -14.32 -7.09
C VAL A 16 2.13 -15.17 -7.56
N ALA A 17 2.38 -16.46 -7.81
CA ALA A 17 1.38 -17.38 -8.39
C ALA A 17 0.55 -18.18 -7.37
N CYS A 18 0.96 -18.19 -6.09
CA CYS A 18 0.25 -18.94 -5.06
C CYS A 18 -1.08 -18.26 -4.72
N ALA A 19 -2.20 -18.94 -5.01
CA ALA A 19 -3.55 -18.40 -4.82
C ALA A 19 -3.80 -17.90 -3.38
N GLU A 20 -3.33 -18.64 -2.38
CA GLU A 20 -3.44 -18.24 -0.96
C GLU A 20 -2.68 -16.94 -0.67
N LYS A 21 -1.43 -16.80 -1.15
CA LYS A 21 -0.66 -15.56 -0.98
C LYS A 21 -1.33 -14.38 -1.68
N VAL A 22 -1.81 -14.58 -2.91
CA VAL A 22 -2.51 -13.54 -3.67
C VAL A 22 -3.79 -13.12 -2.95
N LYS A 23 -4.54 -14.06 -2.37
CA LYS A 23 -5.74 -13.76 -1.59
C LYS A 23 -5.41 -12.83 -0.42
N VAL A 24 -4.42 -13.19 0.40
CA VAL A 24 -3.99 -12.36 1.53
C VAL A 24 -3.51 -10.98 1.08
N LEU A 25 -2.72 -10.90 0.00
CA LEU A 25 -2.27 -9.62 -0.56
C LEU A 25 -3.43 -8.74 -1.02
N ARG A 26 -4.50 -9.33 -1.56
CA ARG A 26 -5.72 -8.60 -1.96
C ARG A 26 -6.54 -8.14 -0.76
N GLU A 27 -6.64 -8.96 0.28
CA GLU A 27 -7.30 -8.56 1.53
C GLU A 27 -6.55 -7.37 2.15
N ASN A 28 -5.23 -7.43 2.23
CA ASN A 28 -4.40 -6.32 2.70
C ASN A 28 -4.53 -5.05 1.83
N ASP A 29 -4.54 -5.17 0.49
CA ASP A 29 -4.74 -4.01 -0.40
C ASP A 29 -6.11 -3.36 -0.19
N ALA A 30 -7.16 -4.17 -0.02
CA ALA A 30 -8.50 -3.67 0.25
C ALA A 30 -8.59 -2.94 1.61
N GLU A 31 -8.02 -3.54 2.67
CA GLU A 31 -7.97 -2.94 4.01
C GLU A 31 -7.18 -1.62 4.01
N LEU A 32 -6.02 -1.58 3.37
CA LEU A 32 -5.20 -0.39 3.29
C LEU A 32 -5.90 0.73 2.51
N ARG A 33 -6.58 0.42 1.40
CA ARG A 33 -7.36 1.39 0.64
C ARG A 33 -8.47 2.00 1.48
N GLN A 34 -9.18 1.18 2.26
CA GLN A 34 -10.23 1.66 3.14
C GLN A 34 -9.65 2.58 4.21
N ALA A 35 -8.60 2.14 4.91
CA ALA A 35 -7.95 2.95 5.95
C ALA A 35 -7.39 4.28 5.42
N LEU A 36 -6.79 4.27 4.22
CA LEU A 36 -6.30 5.49 3.56
C LEU A 36 -7.44 6.44 3.20
N GLN A 37 -8.57 5.92 2.73
CA GLN A 37 -9.74 6.72 2.38
C GLN A 37 -10.36 7.35 3.63
N ASP A 38 -10.55 6.56 4.70
CA ASP A 38 -11.10 7.05 5.97
C ASP A 38 -10.21 8.16 6.55
N ALA A 39 -8.89 7.94 6.61
CA ALA A 39 -7.93 8.94 7.08
C ALA A 39 -7.93 10.21 6.21
N PHE A 40 -8.12 10.07 4.89
CA PHE A 40 -8.22 11.19 3.97
C PHE A 40 -9.47 12.02 4.24
N GLU A 41 -10.62 11.37 4.38
CA GLU A 41 -11.90 12.00 4.67
C GLU A 41 -11.87 12.73 6.01
N ASP A 42 -11.37 12.09 7.06
CA ASP A 42 -11.19 12.70 8.39
C ASP A 42 -10.28 13.93 8.32
N GLY A 43 -9.13 13.82 7.65
CA GLY A 43 -8.21 14.94 7.50
C GLY A 43 -8.85 16.15 6.80
N VAL A 44 -9.62 15.89 5.74
CA VAL A 44 -10.35 16.94 5.02
C VAL A 44 -11.47 17.54 5.88
N LEU A 45 -12.22 16.72 6.61
CA LEU A 45 -13.26 17.19 7.55
C LEU A 45 -12.68 18.06 8.66
N MET A 46 -11.45 17.78 9.10
CA MET A 46 -10.72 18.56 10.10
C MET A 46 -10.06 19.83 9.53
N GLY A 47 -10.24 20.12 8.23
CA GLY A 47 -9.78 21.35 7.59
C GLY A 47 -8.41 21.27 6.94
N VAL A 48 -7.82 20.07 6.81
CA VAL A 48 -6.59 19.86 6.04
C VAL A 48 -6.91 19.91 4.55
N THR A 49 -6.04 20.51 3.75
CA THR A 49 -6.25 20.54 2.30
C THR A 49 -6.03 19.14 1.70
N PRO A 50 -6.82 18.73 0.67
CA PRO A 50 -6.62 17.48 -0.06
C PRO A 50 -5.18 17.26 -0.55
N ALA A 51 -4.52 18.33 -1.01
CA ALA A 51 -3.15 18.27 -1.50
C ALA A 51 -2.15 17.98 -0.37
N SER A 52 -2.32 18.63 0.79
CA SER A 52 -1.45 18.38 1.94
C SER A 52 -1.64 16.97 2.48
N MET A 53 -2.88 16.45 2.55
CA MET A 53 -3.12 15.06 2.98
C MET A 53 -2.44 14.05 2.05
N ARG A 54 -2.52 14.25 0.74
CA ARG A 54 -1.85 13.38 -0.25
C ARG A 54 -0.33 13.40 -0.08
N ALA A 55 0.25 14.60 0.08
CA ALA A 55 1.69 14.73 0.32
C ALA A 55 2.13 14.00 1.60
N THR A 56 1.33 14.05 2.67
CA THR A 56 1.61 13.30 3.90
C THR A 56 1.62 11.78 3.65
N PHE A 57 0.66 11.26 2.87
CA PHE A 57 0.66 9.82 2.56
C PHE A 57 1.83 9.39 1.68
N GLU A 58 2.23 10.22 0.72
CA GLU A 58 3.41 9.98 -0.11
C GLU A 58 4.70 9.94 0.73
N ASP A 59 4.83 10.85 1.71
CA ASP A 59 5.94 10.87 2.66
C ASP A 59 5.96 9.60 3.54
N MET A 60 4.80 9.18 4.06
CA MET A 60 4.67 7.93 4.81
C MET A 60 5.06 6.70 4.00
N LEU A 61 4.68 6.63 2.71
CA LEU A 61 5.07 5.54 1.83
C LEU A 61 6.58 5.54 1.55
N SER A 62 7.21 6.72 1.44
CA SER A 62 8.65 6.86 1.19
C SER A 62 9.52 6.45 2.38
N SER A 63 8.96 6.47 3.60
CA SER A 63 9.66 6.15 4.85
C SER A 63 9.49 4.70 5.32
N LEU A 64 8.80 3.86 4.54
CA LEU A 64 8.66 2.44 4.83
C LEU A 64 10.03 1.74 4.87
N ILE A 65 10.27 0.99 5.94
CA ILE A 65 11.49 0.22 6.13
C ILE A 65 11.33 -1.13 5.43
N ASP A 66 12.29 -1.48 4.56
CA ASP A 66 12.36 -2.80 3.95
C ASP A 66 12.79 -3.84 5.01
N PRO A 67 11.91 -4.75 5.44
CA PRO A 67 12.22 -5.72 6.48
C PRO A 67 13.26 -6.77 6.02
N THR A 68 13.60 -6.82 4.73
CA THR A 68 14.63 -7.72 4.20
C THR A 68 16.05 -7.14 4.29
N GLN A 69 16.17 -5.84 4.60
CA GLN A 69 17.47 -5.18 4.83
C GLN A 69 17.99 -5.38 6.26
N GLU A 70 17.12 -5.69 7.24
CA GLU A 70 17.50 -5.78 8.67
C GLU A 70 18.34 -7.02 9.04
N GLY A 71 18.64 -7.91 8.10
CA GLY A 71 19.46 -9.12 8.33
C GLY A 71 20.91 -9.04 7.85
N ARG A 72 21.38 -7.87 7.38
CA ARG A 72 22.72 -7.71 6.79
C ARG A 72 23.55 -6.67 7.55
N SER A 73 23.84 -6.96 8.82
CA SER A 73 24.85 -6.28 9.63
C SER A 73 25.88 -7.31 10.12
#